data_AF-A0A7Y2DNM8-F1
#
_entry.id   AF-A0A7Y2DNM8-F1
#
_cell.length_a   1.000
_cell.length_b   1.000
_cell.length_c   1.000
_cell.angle_alpha   90.00
_cell.angle_beta   90.00
_cell.angle_gamma   90.00
#
_symmetry.space_group_name_H-M   'P 1'
#
loop_
_entity.id
_entity.type
_entity.pdbx_description
1 polymer ?
#
loop_
_entity_poly.entity_id
_entity_poly.type
_entity_poly.pdbx_seq_one_letter_code
_entity_poly.pdbx_strand_id
1 'polypeptide(L)'
;MSDVERALASRIAQSHNDARADAGLEPLREFDALAPYAGVNGDAMRANGELSHSRIMDLLDHFPRNMWAAENSLVMFNPAPEAVELWSASEAHAANIMTERASHIWVDVRCAHDGRMWVTAQYIEREVDEADALPGADPGLAWPETADLRCPVAIGPFESADDFVAQQYADFLGRDADRGGLEYWVSMLNTRQAQPSEVILAFLNSGEFAGRIRPHAERALATTEGFPTTDEVDRWRQRPAGLSLVGNVTDVRAEVDVFMIYVGMLDRAPDSLGFDYWTDLADEGVALNALVDGFLHSPEYGLRVS
;
A
#
# COMPACT_ATOMS: atom_id res chain seq x y z
N MET A 1 -2.92 -11.19 -11.91
CA MET A 1 -2.49 -9.79 -11.74
C MET A 1 -3.71 -8.90 -11.52
N SER A 2 -3.67 -8.00 -10.53
CA SER A 2 -4.54 -6.83 -10.39
C SER A 2 -4.25 -5.77 -11.47
N ASP A 3 -5.03 -4.69 -11.54
CA ASP A 3 -4.75 -3.57 -12.45
C ASP A 3 -3.39 -2.91 -12.14
N VAL A 4 -3.06 -2.76 -10.86
CA VAL A 4 -1.77 -2.25 -10.39
C VAL A 4 -0.62 -3.17 -10.82
N GLU A 5 -0.76 -4.49 -10.60
CA GLU A 5 0.25 -5.47 -11.00
C GLU A 5 0.48 -5.48 -12.51
N ARG A 6 -0.59 -5.35 -13.32
CA ARG A 6 -0.49 -5.19 -14.78
C ARG A 6 0.26 -3.92 -15.17
N ALA A 7 -0.09 -2.79 -14.57
CA ALA A 7 0.56 -1.51 -14.87
C ALA A 7 2.06 -1.54 -14.51
N LEU A 8 2.41 -2.13 -13.37
CA LEU A 8 3.80 -2.36 -12.96
C LEU A 8 4.54 -3.24 -13.97
N ALA A 9 3.94 -4.37 -14.37
CA ALA A 9 4.52 -5.29 -15.34
C ALA A 9 4.79 -4.62 -16.69
N SER A 10 3.80 -3.88 -17.24
CA SER A 10 3.95 -3.16 -18.51
C SER A 10 5.04 -2.07 -18.43
N ARG A 11 5.16 -1.35 -17.30
CA ARG A 11 6.24 -0.37 -17.10
C ARG A 11 7.61 -1.02 -17.06
N ILE A 12 7.74 -2.18 -16.44
CA ILE A 12 8.98 -2.95 -16.42
C ILE A 12 9.31 -3.45 -17.82
N ALA A 13 8.36 -4.01 -18.56
CA ALA A 13 8.56 -4.45 -19.95
C ALA A 13 9.00 -3.30 -20.87
N GLN A 14 8.38 -2.12 -20.73
CA GLN A 14 8.80 -0.91 -21.44
C GLN A 14 10.25 -0.53 -21.09
N SER A 15 10.61 -0.54 -19.81
CA SER A 15 11.97 -0.22 -19.37
C SER A 15 13.03 -1.19 -19.92
N HIS A 16 12.70 -2.46 -20.20
CA HIS A 16 13.61 -3.37 -20.90
C HIS A 16 13.89 -2.89 -22.32
N ASN A 17 12.83 -2.45 -23.02
CA ASN A 17 12.94 -1.96 -24.39
C ASN A 17 13.66 -0.62 -24.47
N ASP A 18 13.50 0.25 -23.47
CA ASP A 18 14.29 1.48 -23.35
C ASP A 18 15.79 1.14 -23.19
N ALA A 19 16.14 0.22 -22.29
CA ALA A 19 17.53 -0.22 -22.08
C ALA A 19 18.13 -0.91 -23.33
N ARG A 20 17.33 -1.69 -24.06
CA ARG A 20 17.74 -2.32 -25.33
C ARG A 20 17.93 -1.29 -26.44
N ALA A 21 17.06 -0.28 -26.53
CA ALA A 21 17.19 0.81 -27.49
C ALA A 21 18.47 1.61 -27.26
N ASP A 22 18.82 1.90 -26.01
CA ASP A 22 20.10 2.54 -25.64
C ASP A 22 21.33 1.73 -26.06
N ALA A 23 21.19 0.40 -26.12
CA ALA A 23 22.22 -0.53 -26.60
C ALA A 23 22.16 -0.79 -28.12
N GLY A 24 21.20 -0.20 -28.85
CA GLY A 24 21.01 -0.42 -30.29
C GLY A 24 20.43 -1.79 -30.66
N LEU A 25 19.71 -2.44 -29.74
CA LEU A 25 19.08 -3.75 -29.94
C LEU A 25 17.59 -3.61 -30.32
N GLU A 26 17.07 -4.59 -31.06
CA GLU A 26 15.64 -4.68 -31.37
C GLU A 26 14.80 -4.84 -30.10
N PRO A 27 13.60 -4.24 -30.02
CA PRO A 27 12.74 -4.37 -28.85
C PRO A 27 12.17 -5.78 -28.72
N LEU A 28 11.99 -6.22 -27.48
CA LEU A 28 11.26 -7.42 -27.12
C LEU A 28 9.76 -7.20 -27.28
N ARG A 29 9.08 -8.25 -27.77
CA ARG A 29 7.62 -8.26 -27.92
C ARG A 29 6.97 -8.98 -26.76
N GLU A 30 5.90 -8.43 -26.20
CA GLU A 30 5.14 -9.14 -25.17
C GLU A 30 4.50 -10.41 -25.74
N PHE A 31 4.53 -11.50 -24.96
CA PHE A 31 3.96 -12.79 -25.38
C PHE A 31 3.15 -13.44 -24.24
N ASP A 32 1.85 -13.19 -24.24
CA ASP A 32 0.90 -13.59 -23.19
C ASP A 32 0.89 -15.10 -22.88
N ALA A 33 1.30 -15.95 -23.82
CA ALA A 33 1.37 -17.40 -23.57
C ALA A 33 2.40 -17.77 -22.50
N LEU A 34 3.31 -16.87 -22.14
CA LEU A 34 4.24 -17.03 -21.02
C LEU A 34 3.60 -16.76 -19.65
N ALA A 35 2.46 -16.06 -19.62
CA ALA A 35 1.80 -15.62 -18.38
C ALA A 35 1.54 -16.73 -17.35
N PRO A 36 1.09 -17.94 -17.75
CA PRO A 36 0.88 -19.02 -16.79
C PRO A 36 2.16 -19.49 -16.10
N TYR A 37 3.31 -19.40 -16.78
CA TYR A 37 4.59 -19.88 -16.27
C TYR A 37 5.24 -18.86 -15.33
N ALA A 38 5.36 -17.61 -15.78
CA ALA A 38 5.85 -16.51 -14.96
C ALA A 38 4.95 -16.26 -13.74
N GLY A 39 3.62 -16.33 -13.93
CA GLY A 39 2.63 -16.11 -12.88
C GLY A 39 2.65 -17.15 -11.78
N VAL A 40 2.80 -18.44 -12.13
CA VAL A 40 2.94 -19.51 -11.11
C VAL A 40 4.22 -19.35 -10.31
N ASN A 41 5.33 -18.96 -10.94
CA ASN A 41 6.58 -18.69 -10.23
C ASN A 41 6.42 -17.47 -9.29
N GLY A 42 5.82 -16.37 -9.77
CA GLY A 42 5.55 -15.19 -8.95
C GLY A 42 4.65 -15.48 -7.75
N ASP A 43 3.57 -16.25 -7.94
CA ASP A 43 2.69 -16.67 -6.84
C ASP A 43 3.42 -17.55 -5.81
N ALA A 44 4.27 -18.47 -6.28
CA ALA A 44 5.06 -19.34 -5.41
C ALA A 44 6.11 -18.55 -4.61
N MET A 45 6.84 -17.63 -5.25
CA MET A 45 7.81 -16.78 -4.57
C MET A 45 7.15 -15.93 -3.49
N ARG A 46 5.99 -15.31 -3.81
CA ARG A 46 5.21 -14.55 -2.84
C ARG A 46 4.73 -15.40 -1.66
N ALA A 47 4.19 -16.59 -1.93
CA ALA A 47 3.64 -17.45 -0.90
C ALA A 47 4.73 -18.03 0.04
N ASN A 48 5.89 -18.36 -0.52
CA ASN A 48 6.98 -18.99 0.23
C ASN A 48 7.95 -17.97 0.84
N GLY A 49 7.96 -16.72 0.35
CA GLY A 49 8.89 -15.69 0.81
C GLY A 49 10.33 -15.92 0.33
N GLU A 50 10.54 -16.70 -0.73
CA GLU A 50 11.85 -17.08 -1.26
C GLU A 50 11.93 -16.81 -2.76
N LEU A 51 13.06 -16.26 -3.23
CA LEU A 51 13.34 -16.14 -4.66
C LEU A 51 13.63 -17.52 -5.25
N SER A 52 13.00 -17.83 -6.38
CA SER A 52 13.22 -19.10 -7.08
C SER A 52 13.09 -18.94 -8.59
N HIS A 53 13.79 -19.82 -9.32
CA HIS A 53 13.66 -19.98 -10.77
C HIS A 53 12.90 -21.26 -11.08
N SER A 54 11.68 -21.37 -10.54
CA SER A 54 10.87 -22.58 -10.71
C SER A 54 10.12 -22.54 -12.04
N ARG A 55 9.79 -23.72 -12.59
CA ARG A 55 8.88 -23.88 -13.76
C ARG A 55 9.41 -23.42 -15.13
N ILE A 56 10.66 -22.97 -15.26
CA ILE A 56 11.25 -22.71 -16.59
C ILE A 56 11.31 -23.98 -17.46
N MET A 57 11.43 -25.15 -16.84
CA MET A 57 11.40 -26.44 -17.56
C MET A 57 9.99 -26.75 -18.09
N ASP A 58 8.94 -26.44 -17.34
CA ASP A 58 7.54 -26.61 -17.78
C ASP A 58 7.24 -25.76 -19.03
N LEU A 59 7.87 -24.59 -19.12
CA LEU A 59 7.85 -23.73 -20.31
C LEU A 59 8.55 -24.42 -21.48
N LEU A 60 9.75 -24.95 -21.28
CA LEU A 60 10.51 -25.65 -22.33
C LEU A 60 9.84 -26.96 -22.80
N ASP A 61 9.04 -27.61 -21.94
CA ASP A 61 8.25 -28.80 -22.32
C ASP A 61 7.03 -28.47 -23.19
N HIS A 62 6.51 -27.24 -23.08
CA HIS A 62 5.34 -26.78 -23.85
C HIS A 62 5.71 -26.18 -25.21
N PHE A 63 6.84 -25.48 -25.29
CA PHE A 63 7.33 -24.85 -26.50
C PHE A 63 8.34 -25.76 -27.25
N PRO A 64 8.54 -25.58 -28.57
CA PRO A 64 9.38 -26.48 -29.37
C PRO A 64 10.80 -26.67 -28.82
N ARG A 65 11.31 -27.91 -28.93
CA ARG A 65 12.53 -28.43 -28.27
C ARG A 65 13.86 -27.71 -28.52
N ASN A 66 13.92 -26.72 -29.42
CA ASN A 66 15.14 -25.96 -29.76
C ASN A 66 15.04 -24.48 -29.39
N MET A 67 14.19 -24.13 -28.43
CA MET A 67 14.02 -22.75 -27.97
C MET A 67 15.01 -22.40 -26.85
N TRP A 68 15.60 -21.21 -26.91
CA TRP A 68 16.25 -20.61 -25.75
C TRP A 68 15.24 -19.87 -24.89
N ALA A 69 15.36 -20.06 -23.58
CA ALA A 69 14.60 -19.32 -22.59
C ALA A 69 15.54 -18.88 -21.47
N ALA A 70 15.22 -17.74 -20.87
CA ALA A 70 15.87 -17.25 -19.68
C ALA A 70 14.86 -16.58 -18.75
N GLU A 71 15.25 -16.39 -17.49
CA GLU A 71 14.43 -15.74 -16.49
C GLU A 71 15.29 -14.81 -15.63
N ASN A 72 14.76 -13.62 -15.37
CA ASN A 72 15.23 -12.76 -14.30
C ASN A 72 14.15 -12.69 -13.22
N SER A 73 14.55 -12.84 -11.96
CA SER A 73 13.65 -12.71 -10.82
C SER A 73 14.19 -11.64 -9.87
N LEU A 74 13.29 -10.87 -9.25
CA LEU A 74 13.64 -9.80 -8.31
C LEU A 74 12.57 -9.67 -7.23
N VAL A 75 13.00 -9.28 -6.03
CA VAL A 75 12.11 -8.77 -4.98
C VAL A 75 12.53 -7.36 -4.60
N MET A 76 11.58 -6.43 -4.55
CA MET A 76 11.87 -5.01 -4.26
C MET A 76 10.66 -4.29 -3.65
N PHE A 77 10.91 -3.11 -3.08
CA PHE A 77 9.88 -2.20 -2.51
C PHE A 77 9.75 -0.88 -3.30
N ASN A 78 10.62 -0.69 -4.31
CA ASN A 78 10.81 0.54 -5.07
C ASN A 78 9.96 0.55 -6.35
N PRO A 79 9.77 1.68 -7.05
CA PRO A 79 8.91 1.71 -8.24
C PRO A 79 9.40 0.76 -9.35
N ALA A 80 8.46 0.32 -10.18
CA ALA A 80 8.68 -0.63 -11.27
C ALA A 80 9.94 -0.38 -12.15
N PRO A 81 10.22 0.85 -12.65
CA PRO A 81 11.33 1.08 -13.60
C PRO A 81 12.72 0.72 -13.05
N GLU A 82 12.93 0.77 -11.73
CA GLU A 82 14.21 0.45 -11.12
C GLU A 82 14.57 -1.05 -11.24
N ALA A 83 13.62 -1.93 -11.58
CA ALA A 83 13.89 -3.36 -11.75
C ALA A 83 14.95 -3.63 -12.84
N VAL A 84 14.87 -2.91 -13.96
CA VAL A 84 15.81 -3.07 -15.09
C VAL A 84 17.18 -2.50 -14.74
N GLU A 85 17.25 -1.40 -14.01
CA GLU A 85 18.52 -0.84 -13.51
C GLU A 85 19.22 -1.84 -12.56
N LEU A 86 18.47 -2.43 -11.64
CA LEU A 86 18.97 -3.42 -10.69
C LEU A 86 19.48 -4.69 -11.40
N TRP A 87 18.74 -5.20 -12.38
CA TRP A 87 19.20 -6.33 -13.20
C TRP A 87 20.40 -5.97 -14.07
N SER A 88 20.43 -4.77 -14.64
CA SER A 88 21.55 -4.31 -15.47
C SER A 88 22.85 -4.17 -14.68
N ALA A 89 22.77 -3.92 -13.37
CA ALA A 89 23.93 -3.91 -12.47
C ALA A 89 24.50 -5.31 -12.16
N SER A 90 23.83 -6.38 -12.59
CA SER A 90 24.25 -7.77 -12.38
C SER A 90 24.54 -8.45 -13.72
N GLU A 91 25.80 -8.85 -13.95
CA GLU A 91 26.27 -9.43 -15.23
C GLU A 91 25.33 -10.51 -15.81
N ALA A 92 24.94 -11.50 -15.00
CA ALA A 92 24.08 -12.59 -15.47
C ALA A 92 22.67 -12.13 -15.87
N HIS A 93 22.07 -11.21 -15.12
CA HIS A 93 20.73 -10.69 -15.40
C HIS A 93 20.74 -9.72 -16.59
N ALA A 94 21.78 -8.89 -16.69
CA ALA A 94 22.02 -7.99 -17.82
C ALA A 94 22.19 -8.77 -19.13
N ALA A 95 22.87 -9.92 -19.10
CA ALA A 95 23.05 -10.78 -20.28
C ALA A 95 21.70 -11.28 -20.86
N ASN A 96 20.71 -11.55 -20.00
CA ASN A 96 19.36 -11.94 -20.45
C ASN A 96 18.61 -10.78 -21.12
N ILE A 97 18.81 -9.53 -20.63
CA ILE A 97 18.19 -8.32 -21.20
C ILE A 97 18.84 -7.95 -22.54
N MET A 98 20.17 -8.08 -22.64
CA MET A 98 20.98 -7.54 -23.75
C MET A 98 21.28 -8.55 -24.85
N THR A 99 20.78 -9.79 -24.77
CA THR A 99 21.02 -10.77 -25.83
C THR A 99 20.18 -10.48 -27.08
N GLU A 100 20.80 -10.62 -28.26
CA GLU A 100 20.11 -10.58 -29.56
C GLU A 100 19.22 -11.80 -29.79
N ARG A 101 19.40 -12.87 -29.00
CA ARG A 101 18.63 -14.11 -29.11
C ARG A 101 17.20 -13.98 -28.61
N ALA A 102 16.97 -13.09 -27.64
CA ALA A 102 15.64 -12.84 -27.10
C ALA A 102 14.82 -12.01 -28.09
N SER A 103 13.64 -12.50 -28.47
CA SER A 103 12.69 -11.77 -29.32
C SER A 103 11.39 -11.43 -28.58
N HIS A 104 11.05 -12.17 -27.53
CA HIS A 104 9.83 -11.97 -26.76
C HIS A 104 10.11 -11.94 -25.25
N ILE A 105 9.22 -11.27 -24.53
CA ILE A 105 9.24 -11.14 -23.07
C ILE A 105 7.85 -11.33 -22.49
N TRP A 106 7.78 -11.78 -21.24
CA TRP A 106 6.64 -11.54 -20.39
C TRP A 106 7.12 -11.15 -19.00
N VAL A 107 6.48 -10.13 -18.43
CA VAL A 107 6.76 -9.69 -17.06
C VAL A 107 5.54 -10.00 -16.20
N ASP A 108 5.75 -10.74 -15.11
CA ASP A 108 4.76 -10.93 -14.05
C ASP A 108 5.20 -10.16 -12.80
N VAL A 109 4.25 -9.46 -12.19
CA VAL A 109 4.45 -8.77 -10.91
C VAL A 109 3.40 -9.29 -9.92
N ARG A 110 3.85 -9.76 -8.75
CA ARG A 110 2.99 -10.09 -7.62
C ARG A 110 3.27 -9.18 -6.44
N CYS A 111 2.23 -8.48 -6.02
CA CYS A 111 2.25 -7.67 -4.83
C CYS A 111 2.07 -8.54 -3.58
N ALA A 112 2.93 -8.31 -2.59
CA ALA A 112 2.72 -8.73 -1.22
C ALA A 112 2.05 -7.59 -0.43
N HIS A 113 1.37 -7.97 0.64
CA HIS A 113 0.66 -7.05 1.53
C HIS A 113 1.58 -6.04 2.24
N ASP A 114 2.89 -6.23 2.28
CA ASP A 114 3.83 -5.29 2.90
C ASP A 114 4.48 -4.30 1.90
N GLY A 115 3.93 -4.24 0.68
CA GLY A 115 4.40 -3.42 -0.41
C GLY A 115 5.54 -4.04 -1.24
N ARG A 116 5.96 -5.29 -0.96
CA ARG A 116 6.94 -5.97 -1.82
C ARG A 116 6.34 -6.30 -3.18
N MET A 117 7.13 -6.08 -4.21
CA MET A 117 6.94 -6.61 -5.56
C MET A 117 7.81 -7.85 -5.73
N TRP A 118 7.18 -8.95 -6.12
CA TRP A 118 7.85 -10.13 -6.68
C TRP A 118 7.75 -10.03 -8.19
N VAL A 119 8.89 -9.86 -8.85
CA VAL A 119 8.95 -9.61 -10.30
C VAL A 119 9.62 -10.80 -10.97
N THR A 120 8.99 -11.32 -12.02
CA THR A 120 9.54 -12.35 -12.91
C THR A 120 9.51 -11.84 -14.34
N ALA A 121 10.67 -11.73 -14.99
CA ALA A 121 10.77 -11.47 -16.43
C ALA A 121 11.26 -12.73 -17.14
N GLN A 122 10.44 -13.27 -18.06
CA GLN A 122 10.78 -14.44 -18.87
C GLN A 122 11.07 -14.02 -20.30
N TYR A 123 12.18 -14.50 -20.85
CA TYR A 123 12.65 -14.20 -22.19
C TYR A 123 12.62 -15.48 -23.00
N ILE A 124 12.19 -15.40 -24.26
CA ILE A 124 12.27 -16.53 -25.19
C ILE A 124 12.82 -16.12 -26.56
N GLU A 125 13.38 -17.10 -27.25
CA GLU A 125 13.66 -17.06 -28.68
C GLU A 125 12.47 -17.64 -29.46
N ARG A 126 11.86 -16.86 -30.35
CA ARG A 126 10.82 -17.36 -31.27
C ARG A 126 11.02 -16.75 -32.66
N GLU A 127 10.85 -17.59 -33.68
CA GLU A 127 10.73 -17.11 -35.07
C GLU A 127 9.51 -16.20 -35.16
N VAL A 128 9.70 -15.04 -35.77
CA VAL A 128 8.66 -14.02 -35.89
C VAL A 128 7.59 -14.53 -36.85
N ASP A 129 6.44 -15.00 -36.34
CA ASP A 129 5.24 -15.15 -37.16
C ASP A 129 4.44 -13.84 -37.12
N GLU A 130 3.97 -13.37 -38.29
CA GLU A 130 3.20 -12.12 -38.44
C GLU A 130 1.92 -12.06 -37.58
N ALA A 131 1.45 -13.21 -37.08
CA ALA A 131 0.26 -13.35 -36.25
C ALA A 131 0.46 -12.99 -34.76
N ASP A 132 1.71 -12.77 -34.31
CA ASP A 132 2.02 -12.38 -32.92
C ASP A 132 1.92 -10.84 -32.69
N ALA A 133 1.34 -10.08 -33.62
CA ALA A 133 1.04 -8.66 -33.43
C ALA A 133 -0.23 -8.48 -32.56
N LEU A 134 -0.08 -7.80 -31.42
CA LEU A 134 -1.16 -7.54 -30.47
C LEU A 134 -2.40 -6.88 -31.11
N PRO A 135 -3.62 -7.36 -30.79
CA PRO A 135 -4.74 -6.48 -30.53
C PRO A 135 -4.62 -5.94 -29.09
N GLY A 136 -4.42 -4.63 -28.94
CA GLY A 136 -4.83 -3.94 -27.71
C GLY A 136 -3.75 -3.56 -26.70
N ALA A 137 -2.56 -3.12 -27.13
CA ALA A 137 -2.04 -1.93 -26.46
C ALA A 137 -3.02 -0.80 -26.84
N ASP A 138 -3.97 -0.48 -25.98
CA ASP A 138 -4.79 0.71 -26.17
C ASP A 138 -3.82 1.91 -26.18
N PRO A 139 -3.58 2.55 -27.34
CA PRO A 139 -2.68 3.69 -27.42
C PRO A 139 -3.25 4.92 -26.70
N GLY A 140 -4.50 4.83 -26.23
CA GLY A 140 -5.28 5.90 -25.64
C GLY A 140 -5.65 5.71 -24.17
N LEU A 141 -5.26 4.60 -23.51
CA LEU A 141 -5.38 4.57 -22.05
C LEU A 141 -4.27 5.46 -21.48
N ALA A 142 -4.63 6.70 -21.16
CA ALA A 142 -3.80 7.57 -20.35
C ALA A 142 -3.66 6.93 -18.97
N TRP A 143 -2.64 6.10 -18.82
CA TRP A 143 -2.21 5.59 -17.53
C TRP A 143 -1.85 6.78 -16.64
N PRO A 144 -2.17 6.74 -15.33
CA PRO A 144 -1.77 7.80 -14.43
C PRO A 144 -0.28 8.07 -14.58
N GLU A 145 0.11 9.35 -14.57
CA GLU A 145 1.52 9.74 -14.64
C GLU A 145 2.31 8.92 -13.60
N THR A 146 3.50 8.51 -13.99
CA THR A 146 4.37 7.46 -13.42
C THR A 146 4.78 7.64 -11.95
N ALA A 147 4.19 8.57 -11.21
CA ALA A 147 4.63 8.97 -9.88
C ALA A 147 4.37 7.92 -8.79
N ASP A 148 3.30 7.12 -8.86
CA ASP A 148 2.88 6.28 -7.72
C ASP A 148 2.46 4.83 -8.07
N LEU A 149 2.98 4.24 -9.14
CA LEU A 149 2.79 2.80 -9.37
C LEU A 149 3.63 1.98 -8.36
N ARG A 150 2.99 1.50 -7.30
CA ARG A 150 3.57 0.69 -6.21
C ARG A 150 2.61 -0.41 -5.80
N CYS A 151 3.14 -1.49 -5.22
CA CYS A 151 2.28 -2.47 -4.58
C CYS A 151 1.59 -1.88 -3.34
N PRO A 152 0.30 -2.17 -3.13
CA PRO A 152 -0.43 -1.68 -1.97
C PRO A 152 0.17 -2.26 -0.69
N VAL A 153 0.13 -1.44 0.36
CA VAL A 153 0.45 -1.86 1.73
C VAL A 153 -0.87 -2.12 2.46
N ALA A 154 -1.05 -3.32 2.99
CA ALA A 154 -2.14 -3.66 3.88
C ALA A 154 -1.90 -3.01 5.25
N ILE A 155 -2.97 -2.47 5.84
CA ILE A 155 -2.91 -1.69 7.06
C ILE A 155 -4.03 -2.20 7.98
N GLY A 156 -3.68 -2.90 9.07
CA GLY A 156 -4.69 -3.51 9.94
C GLY A 156 -5.67 -4.38 9.14
N PRO A 157 -6.99 -4.06 9.16
CA PRO A 157 -8.00 -4.80 8.40
C PRO A 157 -8.12 -4.41 6.91
N PHE A 158 -7.38 -3.41 6.43
CA PHE A 158 -7.51 -2.89 5.07
C PHE A 158 -6.50 -3.52 4.11
N GLU A 159 -6.95 -3.86 2.90
CA GLU A 159 -6.10 -4.44 1.86
C GLU A 159 -5.18 -3.41 1.17
N SER A 160 -5.49 -2.12 1.31
CA SER A 160 -4.73 -1.02 0.70
C SER A 160 -4.69 0.25 1.56
N ALA A 161 -3.74 1.13 1.26
CA ALA A 161 -3.68 2.46 1.84
C ALA A 161 -4.88 3.33 1.44
N ASP A 162 -5.40 3.17 0.23
CA ASP A 162 -6.59 3.87 -0.27
C ASP A 162 -7.81 3.56 0.60
N ASP A 163 -8.09 2.27 0.85
CA ASP A 163 -9.20 1.83 1.68
C ASP A 163 -9.04 2.31 3.13
N PHE A 164 -7.82 2.20 3.66
CA PHE A 164 -7.49 2.71 4.99
C PHE A 164 -7.78 4.21 5.10
N VAL A 165 -7.24 5.04 4.19
CA VAL A 165 -7.41 6.50 4.23
C VAL A 165 -8.87 6.87 4.03
N ALA A 166 -9.57 6.27 3.06
CA ALA A 166 -10.99 6.50 2.83
C ALA A 166 -11.81 6.22 4.10
N GLN A 167 -11.51 5.13 4.81
CA GLN A 167 -12.16 4.82 6.08
C GLN A 167 -11.86 5.88 7.15
N GLN A 168 -10.65 6.44 7.22
CA GLN A 168 -10.34 7.50 8.19
C GLN A 168 -11.15 8.78 7.93
N TYR A 169 -11.37 9.14 6.66
CA TYR A 169 -12.27 10.24 6.31
C TYR A 169 -13.71 9.98 6.77
N ALA A 170 -14.23 8.78 6.58
CA ALA A 170 -15.57 8.42 7.04
C ALA A 170 -15.69 8.44 8.57
N ASP A 171 -14.73 7.81 9.25
CA ASP A 171 -14.65 7.66 10.70
C ASP A 171 -14.60 9.02 11.41
N PHE A 172 -13.59 9.81 11.06
CA PHE A 172 -13.30 11.04 11.78
C PHE A 172 -14.08 12.22 11.19
N LEU A 173 -14.25 12.30 9.87
CA LEU A 173 -14.78 13.51 9.23
C LEU A 173 -16.23 13.35 8.79
N GLY A 174 -16.71 12.12 8.60
CA GLY A 174 -18.11 11.83 8.25
C GLY A 174 -18.45 12.18 6.82
N ARG A 175 -17.44 12.15 5.96
CA ARG A 175 -17.53 12.45 4.53
C ARG A 175 -16.53 11.60 3.76
N ASP A 176 -16.71 11.53 2.44
CA ASP A 176 -15.72 10.96 1.56
C ASP A 176 -14.45 11.82 1.51
N ALA A 177 -13.32 11.15 1.23
CA ALA A 177 -12.06 11.82 0.98
C ALA A 177 -12.16 12.70 -0.27
N ASP A 178 -11.66 13.92 -0.18
CA ASP A 178 -11.39 14.69 -1.39
C ASP A 178 -10.15 14.11 -2.09
N ARG A 179 -10.11 14.23 -3.42
CA ARG A 179 -9.07 13.60 -4.25
C ARG A 179 -7.65 13.97 -3.79
N GLY A 180 -7.40 15.25 -3.53
CA GLY A 180 -6.05 15.71 -3.16
C GLY A 180 -5.62 15.22 -1.78
N GLY A 181 -6.54 15.19 -0.81
CA GLY A 181 -6.27 14.64 0.52
C GLY A 181 -6.04 13.13 0.51
N LEU A 182 -6.83 12.37 -0.27
CA LEU A 182 -6.62 10.93 -0.47
C LEU A 182 -5.24 10.65 -1.07
N GLU A 183 -4.92 11.29 -2.21
CA GLU A 183 -3.63 11.16 -2.90
C GLU A 183 -2.45 11.46 -1.96
N TYR A 184 -2.55 12.53 -1.15
CA TYR A 184 -1.51 12.89 -0.19
C TYR A 184 -1.25 11.80 0.86
N TRP A 185 -2.29 11.34 1.57
CA TRP A 185 -2.13 10.36 2.64
C TRP A 185 -1.70 8.99 2.13
N VAL A 186 -2.26 8.56 0.99
CA VAL A 186 -1.87 7.32 0.32
C VAL A 186 -0.39 7.37 -0.07
N SER A 187 0.08 8.48 -0.63
CA SER A 187 1.50 8.66 -0.96
C SER A 187 2.39 8.59 0.29
N MET A 188 2.01 9.25 1.39
CA MET A 188 2.76 9.23 2.65
C MET A 188 2.89 7.80 3.23
N LEU A 189 1.83 7.00 3.17
CA LEU A 189 1.82 5.61 3.64
C LEU A 189 2.65 4.70 2.72
N ASN A 190 2.42 4.79 1.41
CA ASN A 190 3.10 3.95 0.42
C ASN A 190 4.61 4.26 0.34
N THR A 191 5.02 5.50 0.63
CA THR A 191 6.44 5.89 0.71
C THR A 191 7.04 5.75 2.11
N ARG A 192 6.27 5.22 3.08
CA ARG A 192 6.65 5.07 4.49
C ARG A 192 7.14 6.36 5.15
N GLN A 193 6.68 7.51 4.64
CA GLN A 193 6.91 8.82 5.24
C GLN A 193 5.94 9.09 6.41
N ALA A 194 4.86 8.31 6.52
CA ALA A 194 3.99 8.26 7.69
C ALA A 194 3.63 6.81 8.04
N GLN A 195 3.42 6.56 9.33
CA GLN A 195 2.81 5.33 9.85
C GLN A 195 1.28 5.45 9.86
N PRO A 196 0.53 4.33 9.78
CA PRO A 196 -0.92 4.34 9.92
C PRO A 196 -1.43 5.07 11.17
N SER A 197 -0.79 4.86 12.33
CA SER A 197 -1.15 5.56 13.56
C SER A 197 -0.91 7.08 13.47
N GLU A 198 0.11 7.53 12.75
CA GLU A 198 0.35 8.97 12.52
C GLU A 198 -0.74 9.59 11.65
N VAL A 199 -1.24 8.85 10.65
CA VAL A 199 -2.38 9.28 9.84
C VAL A 199 -3.64 9.40 10.70
N ILE A 200 -4.02 8.35 11.45
CA ILE A 200 -5.16 8.39 12.37
C ILE A 200 -5.04 9.55 13.37
N LEU A 201 -3.85 9.77 13.92
CA LEU A 201 -3.58 10.89 14.82
C LEU A 201 -3.77 12.25 14.13
N ALA A 202 -3.44 12.38 12.85
CA ALA A 202 -3.70 13.61 12.11
C ALA A 202 -5.21 13.90 11.98
N PHE A 203 -6.02 12.86 11.73
CA PHE A 203 -7.48 12.99 11.70
C PHE A 203 -8.08 13.29 13.08
N LEU A 204 -7.65 12.57 14.12
CA LEU A 204 -8.00 12.81 15.53
C LEU A 204 -7.69 14.26 15.97
N ASN A 205 -6.57 14.81 15.49
CA ASN A 205 -6.15 16.18 15.83
C ASN A 205 -6.74 17.25 14.90
N SER A 206 -7.56 16.87 13.92
CA SER A 206 -8.12 17.82 12.97
C SER A 206 -9.20 18.69 13.61
N GLY A 207 -9.27 19.97 13.20
CA GLY A 207 -10.34 20.86 13.62
C GLY A 207 -11.73 20.39 13.16
N GLU A 208 -11.78 19.60 12.08
CA GLU A 208 -13.02 19.03 11.54
C GLU A 208 -13.57 17.91 12.43
N PHE A 209 -12.73 16.97 12.86
CA PHE A 209 -13.13 15.96 13.85
C PHE A 209 -13.54 16.59 15.19
N ALA A 210 -12.78 17.59 15.66
CA ALA A 210 -13.14 18.33 16.87
C ALA A 210 -14.52 19.01 16.75
N GLY A 211 -14.90 19.47 15.56
CA GLY A 211 -16.24 19.99 15.26
C GLY A 211 -17.34 18.93 15.33
N ARG A 212 -17.07 17.72 14.84
CA ARG A 212 -18.02 16.59 14.82
C ARG A 212 -18.27 15.98 16.20
N ILE A 213 -17.23 15.79 16.99
CA ILE A 213 -17.35 15.11 18.29
C ILE A 213 -17.96 16.01 19.35
N ARG A 214 -17.82 17.33 19.21
CA ARG A 214 -18.34 18.33 20.16
C ARG A 214 -19.77 18.04 20.65
N PRO A 215 -20.80 17.84 19.80
CA PRO A 215 -22.15 17.56 20.28
C PRO A 215 -22.33 16.16 20.90
N HIS A 216 -21.51 15.18 20.52
CA HIS A 216 -21.55 13.82 21.07
C HIS A 216 -20.88 13.75 22.43
N ALA A 217 -19.71 14.35 22.57
CA ALA A 217 -19.06 14.58 23.85
C ALA A 217 -20.00 15.37 24.76
N GLU A 218 -20.49 16.55 24.37
CA GLU A 218 -21.41 17.35 25.20
C GLU A 218 -22.64 16.59 25.71
N ARG A 219 -23.20 15.65 24.92
CA ARG A 219 -24.32 14.78 25.36
C ARG A 219 -23.88 13.62 26.27
N ALA A 220 -22.78 12.96 25.96
CA ALA A 220 -22.25 11.85 26.78
C ALA A 220 -21.71 12.34 28.15
N LEU A 221 -21.12 13.54 28.15
CA LEU A 221 -20.63 14.24 29.34
C LEU A 221 -21.79 14.79 30.21
N ALA A 222 -22.97 15.05 29.63
CA ALA A 222 -24.14 15.53 30.38
C ALA A 222 -24.83 14.45 31.23
N THR A 223 -24.51 13.17 31.02
CA THR A 223 -25.22 12.04 31.65
C THR A 223 -24.34 11.18 32.55
N THR A 224 -23.05 11.48 32.68
CA THR A 224 -22.09 10.60 33.36
C THR A 224 -21.31 11.37 34.42
N GLU A 225 -21.46 11.00 35.70
CA GLU A 225 -20.58 11.49 36.76
C GLU A 225 -19.15 10.97 36.51
N GLY A 226 -18.15 11.86 36.44
CA GLY A 226 -16.74 11.52 36.27
C GLY A 226 -16.08 11.94 34.95
N PHE A 227 -16.80 12.63 34.08
CA PHE A 227 -16.31 13.11 32.79
C PHE A 227 -16.05 14.65 32.78
N PRO A 228 -15.18 15.18 31.90
CA PRO A 228 -14.83 16.61 31.89
C PRO A 228 -16.05 17.52 31.64
N THR A 229 -16.12 18.58 32.43
CA THR A 229 -17.17 19.60 32.45
C THR A 229 -17.21 20.44 31.18
N THR A 230 -18.34 21.12 30.93
CA THR A 230 -18.47 22.10 29.82
C THR A 230 -17.38 23.18 29.86
N ASP A 231 -16.91 23.58 31.05
CA ASP A 231 -15.82 24.54 31.23
C ASP A 231 -14.44 23.97 30.86
N GLU A 232 -14.26 22.65 30.94
CA GLU A 232 -13.06 21.93 30.47
C GLU A 232 -13.05 21.81 28.95
N VAL A 233 -14.20 21.48 28.37
CA VAL A 233 -14.42 21.49 26.91
C VAL A 233 -14.22 22.90 26.34
N ASP A 234 -14.63 23.95 27.05
CA ASP A 234 -14.47 25.35 26.63
C ASP A 234 -13.01 25.83 26.70
N ARG A 235 -12.21 25.27 27.61
CA ARG A 235 -10.75 25.45 27.59
C ARG A 235 -10.09 24.74 26.42
N TRP A 236 -10.67 23.64 25.92
CA TRP A 236 -10.24 23.01 24.67
C TRP A 236 -10.65 23.85 23.44
N ARG A 237 -11.80 24.55 23.50
CA ARG A 237 -12.32 25.44 22.43
C ARG A 237 -11.39 26.60 22.06
N GLN A 238 -10.60 27.12 22.99
CA GLN A 238 -9.84 28.37 22.80
C GLN A 238 -8.37 28.16 22.41
N ARG A 239 -7.97 26.95 21.99
CA ARG A 239 -6.59 26.68 21.59
C ARG A 239 -6.31 27.17 20.16
N PRO A 240 -5.14 27.78 19.89
CA PRO A 240 -4.76 28.19 18.53
C PRO A 240 -4.72 27.00 17.58
N ALA A 241 -5.17 27.19 16.34
CA ALA A 241 -4.98 26.22 15.27
C ALA A 241 -3.48 25.93 15.08
N GLY A 242 -3.09 24.65 15.11
CA GLY A 242 -1.71 24.21 14.89
C GLY A 242 -0.94 23.70 16.12
N LEU A 243 -1.56 23.64 17.30
CA LEU A 243 -1.04 22.87 18.45
C LEU A 243 -1.78 21.54 18.56
N SER A 244 -1.03 20.44 18.43
CA SER A 244 -1.51 19.07 18.63
C SER A 244 -2.17 18.92 20.01
N LEU A 245 -3.28 18.17 20.11
CA LEU A 245 -3.83 17.73 21.41
C LEU A 245 -2.77 16.92 22.18
N VAL A 246 -1.81 16.34 21.45
CA VAL A 246 -0.74 15.44 21.91
C VAL A 246 0.58 16.19 22.21
N GLY A 247 0.56 17.52 22.28
CA GLY A 247 1.73 18.35 22.59
C GLY A 247 1.94 18.61 24.09
N ASN A 248 2.81 17.81 24.72
CA ASN A 248 3.53 18.08 25.98
C ASN A 248 2.83 18.92 27.12
N VAL A 249 1.67 18.51 27.66
CA VAL A 249 1.18 18.95 28.99
C VAL A 249 0.60 17.79 29.83
N THR A 250 1.29 17.39 30.91
CA THR A 250 1.12 16.18 31.75
C THR A 250 -0.18 15.90 32.51
N ASP A 251 -1.26 16.68 32.40
CA ASP A 251 -2.34 16.57 33.40
C ASP A 251 -3.77 16.80 32.87
N VAL A 252 -4.05 16.51 31.59
CA VAL A 252 -5.43 16.59 31.03
C VAL A 252 -5.73 15.41 30.08
N ARG A 253 -5.05 14.26 30.24
CA ARG A 253 -4.40 13.56 29.12
C ARG A 253 -4.97 12.22 28.65
N ALA A 254 -5.25 11.26 29.54
CA ALA A 254 -5.47 9.86 29.11
C ALA A 254 -6.92 9.60 28.73
N GLU A 255 -7.86 9.98 29.58
CA GLU A 255 -9.29 9.70 29.46
C GLU A 255 -9.89 10.34 28.21
N VAL A 256 -9.45 11.56 27.90
CA VAL A 256 -9.89 12.30 26.72
C VAL A 256 -9.37 11.61 25.47
N ASP A 257 -8.06 11.34 25.40
CA ASP A 257 -7.43 10.72 24.23
C ASP A 257 -8.05 9.33 23.96
N VAL A 258 -8.23 8.51 24.99
CA VAL A 258 -8.89 7.20 24.90
C VAL A 258 -10.34 7.35 24.44
N PHE A 259 -11.11 8.27 25.03
CA PHE A 259 -12.49 8.50 24.60
C PHE A 259 -12.57 8.91 23.12
N MET A 260 -11.69 9.81 22.67
CA MET A 260 -11.66 10.26 21.27
C MET A 260 -11.26 9.13 20.32
N ILE A 261 -10.35 8.23 20.72
CA ILE A 261 -10.02 7.02 19.95
C ILE A 261 -11.24 6.11 19.84
N TYR A 262 -11.96 5.85 20.94
CA TYR A 262 -13.18 5.04 20.91
C TYR A 262 -14.25 5.62 19.98
N VAL A 263 -14.53 6.91 20.07
CA VAL A 263 -15.57 7.50 19.20
C VAL A 263 -15.08 7.60 17.76
N GLY A 264 -13.81 7.95 17.54
CA GLY A 264 -13.27 8.08 16.20
C GLY A 264 -13.13 6.74 15.48
N MET A 265 -12.49 5.75 16.11
CA MET A 265 -12.23 4.46 15.49
C MET A 265 -13.38 3.47 15.65
N LEU A 266 -14.14 3.51 16.75
CA LEU A 266 -15.18 2.51 17.02
C LEU A 266 -16.62 3.04 16.89
N ASP A 267 -16.79 4.34 16.65
CA ASP A 267 -18.11 5.02 16.58
C ASP A 267 -19.02 4.73 17.78
N ARG A 268 -18.42 4.56 18.96
CA ARG A 268 -19.13 4.30 20.21
C ARG A 268 -18.42 4.88 21.42
N ALA A 269 -19.15 5.02 22.51
CA ALA A 269 -18.54 5.27 23.81
C ALA A 269 -17.82 4.00 24.32
N PRO A 270 -16.73 4.16 25.08
CA PRO A 270 -16.09 3.04 25.74
C PRO A 270 -17.01 2.41 26.80
N ASP A 271 -16.88 1.11 27.00
CA ASP A 271 -17.39 0.45 28.21
C ASP A 271 -16.39 0.65 29.37
N SER A 272 -16.83 0.47 30.61
CA SER A 272 -16.00 0.80 31.78
C SER A 272 -14.70 0.00 31.84
N LEU A 273 -14.73 -1.30 31.49
CA LEU A 273 -13.54 -2.14 31.56
C LEU A 273 -12.51 -1.78 30.49
N GLY A 274 -12.98 -1.57 29.25
CA GLY A 274 -12.11 -1.12 28.16
C GLY A 274 -11.54 0.27 28.43
N PHE A 275 -12.37 1.19 28.95
CA PHE A 275 -11.92 2.53 29.29
C PHE A 275 -10.78 2.51 30.29
N ASP A 276 -10.99 1.88 31.46
CA ASP A 276 -10.01 1.80 32.55
C ASP A 276 -8.67 1.20 32.04
N TYR A 277 -8.74 0.13 31.24
CA TYR A 277 -7.55 -0.51 30.68
C TYR A 277 -6.72 0.43 29.80
N TRP A 278 -7.35 1.13 28.85
CA TRP A 278 -6.63 1.99 27.92
C TRP A 278 -6.14 3.28 28.60
N THR A 279 -6.89 3.79 29.58
CA THR A 279 -6.46 4.96 30.36
C THR A 279 -5.28 4.63 31.26
N ASP A 280 -5.27 3.46 31.90
CA ASP A 280 -4.15 3.00 32.72
C ASP A 280 -2.86 2.91 31.89
N LEU A 281 -2.94 2.37 30.65
CA LEU A 281 -1.78 2.33 29.75
C LEU A 281 -1.27 3.72 29.37
N ALA A 282 -2.17 4.67 29.08
CA ALA A 282 -1.78 6.05 28.80
C ALA A 282 -1.14 6.72 30.02
N ASP A 283 -1.66 6.49 31.23
CA ASP A 283 -1.14 7.02 32.49
C ASP A 283 0.23 6.42 32.85
N GLU A 284 0.47 5.16 32.49
CA GLU A 284 1.78 4.50 32.56
C GLU A 284 2.78 5.01 31.51
N GLY A 285 2.36 5.93 30.63
CA GLY A 285 3.21 6.61 29.66
C GLY A 285 3.33 5.88 28.32
N VAL A 286 2.45 4.93 28.01
CA VAL A 286 2.37 4.35 26.67
C VAL A 286 1.98 5.46 25.69
N ALA A 287 2.76 5.56 24.60
CA ALA A 287 2.57 6.62 23.63
C ALA A 287 1.26 6.43 22.85
N LEU A 288 0.58 7.55 22.52
CA LEU A 288 -0.74 7.53 21.91
C LEU A 288 -0.77 6.82 20.55
N ASN A 289 0.32 6.86 19.78
CA ASN A 289 0.45 6.10 18.55
C ASN A 289 0.36 4.58 18.80
N ALA A 290 0.94 4.09 19.90
CA ALA A 290 0.85 2.68 20.28
C ALA A 290 -0.56 2.30 20.76
N LEU A 291 -1.29 3.21 21.40
CA LEU A 291 -2.71 3.01 21.72
C LEU A 291 -3.52 2.88 20.42
N VAL A 292 -3.39 3.84 19.50
CA VAL A 292 -4.05 3.82 18.19
C VAL A 292 -3.73 2.53 17.41
N ASP A 293 -2.47 2.11 17.41
CA ASP A 293 -2.06 0.85 16.76
C ASP A 293 -2.76 -0.36 17.41
N GLY A 294 -2.96 -0.35 18.72
CA GLY A 294 -3.73 -1.37 19.44
C GLY A 294 -5.18 -1.45 19.00
N PHE A 295 -5.84 -0.31 18.80
CA PHE A 295 -7.21 -0.25 18.25
C PHE A 295 -7.25 -0.68 16.78
N LEU A 296 -6.33 -0.18 15.95
CA LEU A 296 -6.26 -0.47 14.52
C LEU A 296 -6.16 -1.97 14.23
N HIS A 297 -5.41 -2.70 15.06
CA HIS A 297 -5.23 -4.15 14.93
C HIS A 297 -6.17 -4.97 15.83
N SER A 298 -7.15 -4.33 16.47
CA SER A 298 -8.12 -5.03 17.29
C SER A 298 -9.14 -5.80 16.43
N PRO A 299 -9.60 -6.98 16.89
CA PRO A 299 -10.71 -7.67 16.23
C PRO A 299 -11.98 -6.81 16.14
N GLU A 300 -12.18 -5.92 17.11
CA GLU A 300 -13.34 -5.04 17.15
C GLU A 300 -13.33 -4.01 16.01
N TYR A 301 -12.20 -3.32 15.80
CA TYR A 301 -12.08 -2.37 14.69
C TYR A 301 -12.24 -3.09 13.35
N GLY A 302 -11.61 -4.26 13.21
CA GLY A 302 -11.76 -5.09 12.01
C GLY A 302 -13.21 -5.48 11.71
N LEU A 303 -13.99 -5.90 12.72
CA LEU A 303 -15.41 -6.24 12.56
C LEU A 303 -16.29 -5.03 12.22
N ARG A 304 -15.87 -3.82 12.60
CA ARG A 304 -16.63 -2.60 12.33
C ARG A 304 -16.46 -2.11 10.89
N VAL A 305 -15.27 -2.32 10.30
CA VAL A 305 -14.94 -1.83 8.95
C VAL A 305 -15.05 -2.88 7.86
N SER A 306 -15.38 -4.13 8.21
CA SER A 306 -15.59 -5.25 7.28
C SER A 306 -16.96 -5.23 6.60
#